data_AF-A0A935JNQ0-F1
#
_entry.id   AF-A0A935JNQ0-F1
#
_cell.length_a   1.000
_cell.length_b   1.000
_cell.length_c   1.000
_cell.angle_alpha   90.00
_cell.angle_beta   90.00
_cell.angle_gamma   90.00
#
_symmetry.space_group_name_H-M   'P 1'
#
loop_
_entity.id
_entity.type
_entity.pdbx_description
1 polymer ?
#
loop_
_entity_poly.entity_id
_entity_poly.type
_entity_poly.pdbx_seq_one_letter_code
_entity_poly.pdbx_strand_id
1 'polypeptide(L)'
;MQAQTAPDAAELTRLLNEFLAGAGKNDAAVHDRFWADDLIYTRSAGVRTNKEEIMKGLRSAPAAKPGDPVTVYTAEDIRIQQYGDAAVVAFKLVGNTSKADGTKTVSNNLNTGTFIKRKGKWQVVAWQSTIIPEPKPAGQTSSTETKPAPLVSTPSTTSTAGSRVYLKGSRGGCYYLNASGNKTYVNKDLCK
;
A
#
# COMPACT_ATOMS: atom_id res chain seq x y z
N MET A 1 0.46 29.09 5.26
CA MET A 1 1.09 27.79 4.96
C MET A 1 1.99 28.03 3.76
N GLN A 2 3.32 28.12 3.93
CA GLN A 2 4.19 28.33 2.78
C GLN A 2 4.12 27.11 1.86
N ALA A 3 4.09 27.32 0.54
CA ALA A 3 4.31 26.23 -0.39
C ALA A 3 5.67 25.63 -0.06
N GLN A 4 5.71 24.35 0.34
CA GLN A 4 6.96 23.66 0.63
C GLN A 4 7.76 23.64 -0.68
N THR A 5 8.81 24.44 -0.78
CA THR A 5 9.68 24.44 -1.94
C THR A 5 10.46 23.13 -1.97
N ALA A 6 10.41 22.42 -3.10
CA ALA A 6 11.19 21.21 -3.35
C ALA A 6 12.22 21.51 -4.45
N PRO A 7 13.38 22.13 -4.11
CA PRO A 7 14.35 22.58 -5.11
C PRO A 7 14.88 21.43 -5.98
N ASP A 8 14.98 20.21 -5.45
CA ASP A 8 15.45 19.03 -6.20
C ASP A 8 14.30 18.23 -6.84
N ALA A 9 13.08 18.77 -6.90
CA ALA A 9 11.91 18.05 -7.42
C ALA A 9 12.11 17.49 -8.84
N ALA A 10 12.78 18.24 -9.72
CA ALA A 10 13.09 17.79 -11.07
C ALA A 10 14.07 16.59 -11.07
N GLU A 11 15.09 16.63 -10.21
CA GLU A 11 16.05 15.53 -10.06
C GLU A 11 15.37 14.27 -9.49
N LEU A 12 14.58 14.42 -8.43
CA LEU A 12 13.85 13.32 -7.80
C LEU A 12 12.82 12.69 -8.75
N THR A 13 12.11 13.51 -9.53
CA THR A 13 11.17 13.03 -10.56
C THR A 13 11.89 12.24 -11.66
N ARG A 14 13.03 12.76 -12.14
CA ARG A 14 13.85 12.06 -13.12
C ARG A 14 14.36 10.73 -12.58
N LEU A 15 14.90 10.73 -11.35
CA LEU A 15 15.40 9.53 -10.68
C LEU A 15 14.29 8.47 -10.52
N LEU A 16 13.07 8.88 -10.14
CA LEU A 16 11.91 7.99 -10.07
C LEU A 16 11.59 7.37 -11.43
N ASN A 17 11.50 8.18 -12.49
CA ASN A 17 11.15 7.68 -13.82
C ASN A 17 12.23 6.75 -14.41
N GLU A 18 13.52 7.09 -14.21
CA GLU A 18 14.65 6.20 -14.53
C GLU A 18 14.52 4.86 -13.80
N PHE A 19 14.19 4.90 -12.50
CA PHE A 19 13.98 3.69 -11.71
C PHE A 19 12.83 2.83 -12.23
N LEU A 20 11.66 3.42 -12.49
CA LEU A 20 10.48 2.67 -12.96
C LEU A 20 10.71 2.02 -14.33
N ALA A 21 11.41 2.71 -15.23
CA ALA A 21 11.78 2.17 -16.54
C ALA A 21 12.74 0.96 -16.44
N GLY A 22 13.68 0.99 -15.49
CA GLY A 22 14.59 -0.14 -15.22
C GLY A 22 13.92 -1.27 -14.45
N ALA A 23 13.04 -0.96 -13.49
CA ALA A 23 12.33 -1.95 -12.67
C ALA A 23 11.44 -2.86 -13.51
N GLY A 24 10.77 -2.34 -14.55
CA GLY A 24 9.99 -3.15 -15.49
C GLY A 24 10.82 -4.18 -16.28
N LYS A 25 12.14 -4.00 -16.32
CA LYS A 25 13.10 -4.87 -17.01
C LYS A 25 13.95 -5.70 -16.04
N ASN A 26 13.68 -5.63 -14.73
CA ASN A 26 14.51 -6.21 -13.68
C ASN A 26 16.00 -5.76 -13.76
N ASP A 27 16.25 -4.50 -14.12
CA ASP A 27 17.60 -3.97 -14.24
C ASP A 27 18.27 -3.83 -12.86
N ALA A 28 19.24 -4.71 -12.58
CA ALA A 28 19.95 -4.75 -11.32
C ALA A 28 20.74 -3.47 -11.03
N ALA A 29 21.35 -2.83 -12.04
CA ALA A 29 22.16 -1.63 -11.83
C ALA A 29 21.27 -0.43 -11.45
N VAL A 30 20.08 -0.34 -12.05
CA VAL A 30 19.09 0.68 -11.70
C VAL A 30 18.59 0.50 -10.26
N HIS A 31 18.29 -0.74 -9.85
CA HIS A 31 17.92 -1.01 -8.46
C HIS A 31 19.06 -0.68 -7.49
N ASP A 32 20.29 -1.08 -7.79
CA ASP A 32 21.44 -0.85 -6.91
C ASP A 32 21.72 0.64 -6.66
N ARG A 33 21.59 1.47 -7.70
CA ARG A 33 21.75 2.91 -7.61
C ARG A 33 20.60 3.58 -6.83
N PHE A 34 19.37 3.12 -7.02
CA PHE A 34 18.17 3.75 -6.47
C PHE A 34 17.99 3.48 -4.97
N TRP A 35 18.28 2.25 -4.54
CA TRP A 35 18.14 1.83 -3.14
C TRP A 35 19.36 2.21 -2.30
N ALA A 36 19.11 2.80 -1.13
CA ALA A 36 20.13 2.91 -0.10
C ALA A 36 20.39 1.53 0.54
N ASP A 37 21.58 1.32 1.08
CA ASP A 37 21.96 0.03 1.70
C ASP A 37 21.12 -0.28 2.95
N ASP A 38 20.61 0.75 3.61
CA ASP A 38 19.73 0.71 4.79
C ASP A 38 18.22 0.73 4.43
N LEU A 39 17.85 0.38 3.20
CA LEU A 39 16.46 0.38 2.74
C LEU A 39 15.53 -0.47 3.65
N ILE A 40 14.43 0.15 4.08
CA ILE A 40 13.25 -0.53 4.60
C ILE A 40 12.14 -0.45 3.55
N TYR A 41 11.79 -1.57 2.91
CA TYR A 41 10.69 -1.62 1.95
C TYR A 41 9.54 -2.50 2.47
N THR A 42 8.38 -1.89 2.74
CA THR A 42 7.11 -2.59 2.93
C THR A 42 6.39 -2.77 1.60
N ARG A 43 6.36 -4.02 1.10
CA ARG A 43 5.65 -4.40 -0.12
C ARG A 43 4.13 -4.27 0.07
N SER A 44 3.39 -4.20 -1.03
CA SER A 44 1.92 -4.13 -1.02
C SER A 44 1.23 -5.32 -0.33
N ALA A 45 1.92 -6.47 -0.22
CA ALA A 45 1.47 -7.63 0.55
C ALA A 45 1.68 -7.50 2.07
N GLY A 46 2.19 -6.37 2.57
CA GLY A 46 2.44 -6.14 4.00
C GLY A 46 3.71 -6.80 4.54
N VAL A 47 4.59 -7.31 3.65
CA VAL A 47 5.86 -7.95 4.02
C VAL A 47 7.01 -6.97 3.82
N ARG A 48 7.95 -6.96 4.77
CA ARG A 48 9.18 -6.17 4.71
C ARG A 48 10.29 -6.89 3.95
N THR A 49 11.11 -6.12 3.25
CA THR A 49 12.33 -6.56 2.58
C THR A 49 13.39 -5.46 2.65
N ASN A 50 14.62 -5.76 2.26
CA ASN A 50 15.74 -4.83 2.21
C ASN A 50 16.45 -4.85 0.84
N LYS A 51 17.46 -4.00 0.65
CA LYS A 51 18.23 -3.93 -0.60
C LYS A 51 18.93 -5.25 -0.92
N GLU A 52 19.58 -5.89 0.06
CA GLU A 52 20.33 -7.14 -0.16
C GLU A 52 19.44 -8.24 -0.75
N GLU A 53 18.27 -8.46 -0.15
CA GLU A 53 17.29 -9.45 -0.59
C GLU A 53 16.75 -9.14 -1.99
N ILE A 54 16.45 -7.86 -2.27
CA ILE A 54 16.03 -7.42 -3.61
C ILE A 54 17.11 -7.73 -4.64
N MET A 55 18.36 -7.35 -4.35
CA MET A 55 19.48 -7.54 -5.25
C MET A 55 19.82 -9.02 -5.46
N LYS A 56 19.72 -9.84 -4.41
CA LYS A 56 19.84 -11.30 -4.52
C LYS A 56 18.78 -11.86 -5.46
N GLY A 57 17.52 -11.45 -5.28
CA GLY A 57 16.40 -11.85 -6.14
C GLY A 57 16.66 -11.52 -7.61
N LEU A 58 17.06 -10.27 -7.90
CA LEU A 58 17.35 -9.82 -9.26
C LEU A 58 18.48 -10.59 -9.93
N ARG A 59 19.58 -10.86 -9.20
CA ARG A 59 20.74 -11.61 -9.72
C ARG A 59 20.41 -13.09 -9.97
N SER A 60 19.50 -13.65 -9.18
CA SER A 60 19.06 -15.05 -9.32
C SER A 60 17.91 -15.24 -10.32
N ALA A 61 17.30 -14.15 -10.80
CA ALA A 61 16.17 -14.22 -11.69
C ALA A 61 16.59 -14.83 -13.05
N PRO A 62 15.84 -15.79 -13.59
CA PRO A 62 16.06 -16.26 -14.95
C PRO A 62 15.95 -15.10 -15.95
N ALA A 63 16.72 -15.17 -17.03
CA ALA A 63 16.55 -14.24 -18.13
C ALA A 63 15.13 -14.33 -18.71
N ALA A 64 14.54 -13.18 -19.04
CA ALA A 64 13.24 -13.11 -19.69
C ALA A 64 13.27 -13.87 -21.02
N LYS A 65 12.24 -14.66 -21.27
CA LYS A 65 12.08 -15.46 -22.48
C LYS A 65 11.12 -14.79 -23.45
N PRO A 66 11.24 -15.06 -24.76
CA PRO A 66 10.19 -14.69 -25.71
C PRO A 66 8.83 -15.23 -25.24
N GLY A 67 7.86 -14.32 -25.13
CA GLY A 67 6.50 -14.64 -24.71
C GLY A 67 6.21 -14.42 -23.22
N ASP A 68 7.23 -14.15 -22.40
CA ASP A 68 7.02 -13.75 -21.01
C ASP A 68 6.24 -12.41 -20.95
N PRO A 69 5.39 -12.22 -19.92
CA PRO A 69 4.68 -10.95 -19.74
C PRO A 69 5.64 -9.77 -19.59
N VAL A 70 5.39 -8.69 -20.33
CA VAL A 70 6.16 -7.45 -20.25
C VAL A 70 5.36 -6.42 -19.47
N THR A 71 5.95 -5.87 -18.41
CA THR A 71 5.33 -4.82 -17.61
C THR A 71 6.06 -3.50 -17.77
N VAL A 72 5.32 -2.45 -18.15
CA VAL A 72 5.83 -1.07 -18.17
C VAL A 72 5.27 -0.32 -16.98
N TYR A 73 6.16 0.23 -16.16
CA TYR A 73 5.79 1.04 -15.01
C TYR A 73 5.93 2.54 -15.29
N THR A 74 4.93 3.31 -14.89
CA THR A 74 4.93 4.77 -14.93
C THR A 74 4.45 5.36 -13.61
N ALA A 75 4.71 6.65 -13.39
CA ALA A 75 4.23 7.40 -12.24
C ALA A 75 3.24 8.48 -12.68
N GLU A 76 2.12 8.57 -11.97
CA GLU A 76 1.12 9.62 -12.06
C GLU A 76 1.02 10.36 -10.72
N ASP A 77 0.46 11.56 -10.71
CA ASP A 77 0.17 12.34 -9.50
C ASP A 77 1.36 12.49 -8.54
N ILE A 78 2.55 12.74 -9.09
CA ILE A 78 3.78 12.87 -8.30
C ILE A 78 3.70 14.09 -7.39
N ARG A 79 3.90 13.87 -6.09
CA ARG A 79 3.98 14.91 -5.05
C ARG A 79 5.29 14.77 -4.30
N ILE A 80 6.01 15.88 -4.16
CA ILE A 80 7.33 15.90 -3.53
C ILE A 80 7.31 16.92 -2.40
N GLN A 81 7.77 16.49 -1.22
CA GLN A 81 8.06 17.37 -0.09
C GLN A 81 9.54 17.21 0.26
N GLN A 82 10.30 18.30 0.21
CA GLN A 82 11.74 18.30 0.51
C GLN A 82 12.04 19.04 1.81
N TYR A 83 12.98 18.50 2.58
CA TYR A 83 13.47 18.96 3.87
C TYR A 83 15.00 18.88 3.88
N GLY A 84 15.67 19.86 3.27
CA GLY A 84 17.13 19.84 3.08
C GLY A 84 17.55 18.61 2.26
N ASP A 85 18.35 17.74 2.88
CA ASP A 85 18.85 16.48 2.32
C ASP A 85 17.89 15.29 2.51
N ALA A 86 16.64 15.53 2.92
CA ALA A 86 15.58 14.52 2.94
C ALA A 86 14.44 14.91 2.00
N ALA A 87 13.79 13.92 1.39
CA ALA A 87 12.58 14.16 0.59
C ALA A 87 11.59 13.00 0.71
N VAL A 88 10.30 13.32 0.65
CA VAL A 88 9.21 12.34 0.51
C VAL A 88 8.62 12.51 -0.88
N VAL A 89 8.59 11.42 -1.64
CA VAL A 89 8.00 11.34 -2.98
C VAL A 89 6.81 10.38 -2.91
N ALA A 90 5.60 10.91 -3.08
CA ALA A 90 4.37 10.12 -3.15
C ALA A 90 3.82 10.19 -4.58
N PHE A 91 3.36 9.06 -5.11
CA PHE A 91 2.85 8.99 -6.49
C PHE A 91 1.95 7.77 -6.66
N LYS A 92 1.15 7.78 -7.72
CA LYS A 92 0.42 6.61 -8.19
C LYS A 92 1.30 5.85 -9.19
N LEU A 93 1.66 4.62 -8.86
CA LEU A 93 2.33 3.69 -9.77
C LEU A 93 1.28 3.03 -10.66
N VAL A 94 1.51 3.08 -11.97
CA VAL A 94 0.69 2.38 -12.97
C VAL A 94 1.57 1.33 -13.64
N GLY A 95 1.15 0.06 -13.57
CA GLY A 95 1.82 -1.06 -14.22
C GLY A 95 0.97 -1.60 -15.37
N ASN A 96 1.41 -1.37 -16.60
CA ASN A 96 0.77 -1.90 -17.81
C ASN A 96 1.45 -3.20 -18.23
N THR A 97 0.78 -4.33 -18.06
CA THR A 97 1.31 -5.65 -18.42
C THR A 97 0.69 -6.15 -19.71
N SER A 98 1.53 -6.51 -20.69
CA SER A 98 1.13 -7.15 -21.95
C SER A 98 1.63 -8.60 -21.98
N LYS A 99 0.76 -9.53 -22.39
CA LYS A 99 1.08 -10.96 -22.57
C LYS A 99 1.16 -11.33 -24.05
N ALA A 100 1.80 -12.46 -24.35
CA ALA A 100 1.95 -12.98 -25.71
C ALA A 100 0.62 -13.29 -26.42
N ASP A 101 -0.42 -13.62 -25.65
CA ASP A 101 -1.79 -13.87 -26.15
C ASP A 101 -2.56 -12.58 -26.50
N GLY A 102 -1.92 -11.41 -26.38
CA GLY A 102 -2.52 -10.11 -26.64
C GLY A 102 -3.26 -9.50 -25.44
N THR A 103 -3.41 -10.24 -24.34
CA THR A 103 -4.06 -9.74 -23.11
C THR A 103 -3.27 -8.58 -22.53
N LYS A 104 -3.98 -7.51 -22.15
CA LYS A 104 -3.44 -6.35 -21.44
C LYS A 104 -4.12 -6.19 -20.09
N THR A 105 -3.33 -5.95 -19.06
CA THR A 105 -3.82 -5.69 -17.69
C THR A 105 -3.16 -4.45 -17.12
N VAL A 106 -3.89 -3.73 -16.27
CA VAL A 106 -3.40 -2.52 -15.59
C VAL A 106 -3.44 -2.77 -14.10
N SER A 107 -2.34 -2.51 -13.41
CA SER A 107 -2.27 -2.51 -11.95
C SER A 107 -2.01 -1.10 -11.45
N ASN A 108 -2.58 -0.75 -10.30
CA ASN A 108 -2.45 0.56 -9.70
C ASN A 108 -2.04 0.43 -8.22
N ASN A 109 -1.05 1.22 -7.80
CA ASN A 109 -0.65 1.30 -6.40
C ASN A 109 -0.36 2.75 -5.99
N LEU A 110 -0.69 3.13 -4.77
CA LEU A 110 -0.11 4.32 -4.15
C LEU A 110 1.25 3.96 -3.56
N ASN A 111 2.29 4.70 -3.96
CA ASN A 111 3.64 4.50 -3.46
C ASN A 111 4.10 5.76 -2.71
N THR A 112 4.92 5.54 -1.70
CA THR A 112 5.62 6.61 -0.98
C THR A 112 7.05 6.18 -0.73
N GLY A 113 8.00 6.96 -1.24
CA GLY A 113 9.43 6.78 -1.02
C GLY A 113 9.99 7.92 -0.18
N THR A 114 10.79 7.61 0.83
CA THR A 114 11.63 8.57 1.55
C THR A 114 13.05 8.47 1.02
N PHE A 115 13.56 9.59 0.53
CA PHE A 115 14.90 9.74 -0.03
C PHE A 115 15.79 10.51 0.94
N ILE A 116 17.06 10.13 1.00
CA ILE A 116 18.12 10.89 1.68
C ILE A 116 19.23 11.17 0.67
N LYS A 117 19.71 12.41 0.63
CA LYS A 117 20.86 12.83 -0.17
C LYS A 117 22.13 12.57 0.62
N ARG A 118 22.99 11.69 0.12
CA ARG A 118 24.30 11.37 0.72
C ARG A 118 25.39 11.62 -0.32
N LYS A 119 26.37 12.48 0.00
CA LYS A 119 27.47 12.83 -0.92
C LYS A 119 26.95 13.26 -2.31
N GLY A 120 25.91 14.09 -2.32
CA GLY A 120 25.27 14.61 -3.53
C GLY A 120 24.37 13.62 -4.28
N LYS A 121 24.15 12.40 -3.77
CA LYS A 121 23.31 11.38 -4.41
C LYS A 121 22.05 11.11 -3.60
N TRP A 122 20.89 11.23 -4.24
CA TRP A 122 19.62 10.81 -3.67
C TRP A 122 19.45 9.29 -3.75
N GLN A 123 19.11 8.66 -2.63
CA GLN A 123 18.78 7.24 -2.55
C GLN A 123 17.58 7.03 -1.63
N VAL A 124 16.77 6.01 -1.91
CA VAL A 124 15.62 5.67 -1.09
C VAL A 124 16.03 4.87 0.14
N VAL A 125 15.68 5.38 1.32
CA VAL A 125 15.88 4.70 2.61
C VAL A 125 14.60 4.01 3.12
N ALA A 126 13.43 4.46 2.67
CA ALA A 126 12.16 3.81 2.98
C ALA A 126 11.23 3.82 1.78
N TRP A 127 10.52 2.71 1.55
CA TRP A 127 9.50 2.62 0.52
C TRP A 127 8.28 1.87 1.04
N GLN A 128 7.09 2.33 0.66
CA GLN A 128 5.85 1.62 0.90
C GLN A 128 4.97 1.64 -0.34
N SER A 129 4.31 0.51 -0.61
CA SER A 129 3.34 0.36 -1.68
C SER A 129 1.99 -0.08 -1.12
N THR A 130 0.89 0.48 -1.62
CA THR A 130 -0.48 0.10 -1.26
C THR A 130 -1.29 -0.13 -2.52
N ILE A 131 -1.93 -1.29 -2.64
CA ILE A 131 -2.79 -1.61 -3.79
C ILE A 131 -3.97 -0.63 -3.84
N ILE A 132 -4.21 -0.07 -5.02
CA ILE A 132 -5.50 0.56 -5.33
C ILE A 132 -6.36 -0.55 -5.93
N PRO A 133 -7.43 -1.00 -5.24
CA PRO A 133 -8.33 -1.99 -5.79
C PRO A 133 -8.91 -1.49 -7.11
N GLU A 134 -9.09 -2.40 -8.07
CA GLU A 134 -9.88 -2.06 -9.25
C GLU A 134 -11.28 -1.60 -8.81
N PRO A 135 -11.86 -0.58 -9.46
CA PRO A 135 -13.24 -0.23 -9.23
C PRO A 135 -14.10 -1.46 -9.47
N LYS A 136 -14.76 -1.95 -8.41
CA LYS A 136 -15.70 -3.06 -8.55
C LYS A 136 -16.77 -2.62 -9.54
N PRO A 137 -17.12 -3.42 -10.56
CA PRO A 137 -18.26 -3.09 -11.41
C PRO A 137 -19.46 -2.82 -10.50
N ALA A 138 -20.11 -1.67 -10.68
CA ALA A 138 -21.33 -1.33 -9.97
C ALA A 138 -22.37 -2.42 -10.28
N GLY A 139 -22.56 -3.36 -9.35
CA GLY A 139 -23.37 -4.55 -9.59
C GLY A 139 -22.95 -5.82 -8.86
N GLN A 140 -21.78 -5.85 -8.22
CA GLN A 140 -21.46 -6.92 -7.27
C GLN A 140 -21.37 -6.35 -5.85
N THR A 141 -22.51 -6.09 -5.22
CA THR A 141 -22.62 -6.36 -3.79
C THR A 141 -22.18 -7.81 -3.60
N SER A 142 -21.04 -8.04 -2.96
CA SER A 142 -20.74 -9.38 -2.44
C SER A 142 -21.66 -9.58 -1.26
N SER A 143 -22.91 -9.95 -1.54
CA SER A 143 -23.67 -10.81 -0.66
C SER A 143 -22.99 -12.18 -0.74
N THR A 144 -21.87 -12.35 -0.04
CA THR A 144 -21.61 -13.66 0.55
C THR A 144 -22.69 -13.84 1.60
N GLU A 145 -23.86 -14.27 1.14
CA GLU A 145 -24.88 -14.90 1.95
C GLU A 145 -24.23 -16.16 2.52
N THR A 146 -23.52 -15.96 3.63
CA THR A 146 -23.07 -17.07 4.45
C THR A 146 -24.36 -17.61 5.04
N LYS A 147 -24.84 -18.72 4.44
CA LYS A 147 -25.86 -19.59 5.01
C LYS A 147 -25.74 -19.53 6.53
N PRO A 148 -26.77 -19.09 7.29
CA PRO A 148 -26.65 -19.01 8.72
C PRO A 148 -26.32 -20.39 9.24
N ALA A 149 -25.15 -20.54 9.88
CA ALA A 149 -24.95 -21.62 10.82
C ALA A 149 -26.07 -21.52 11.86
N PRO A 150 -26.68 -22.63 12.28
CA PRO A 150 -27.79 -22.57 13.23
C PRO A 150 -27.33 -21.82 14.47
N LEU A 151 -28.06 -20.74 14.80
CA LEU A 151 -27.88 -19.95 16.01
C LEU A 151 -28.05 -20.88 17.21
N VAL A 152 -26.92 -21.27 17.82
CA VAL A 152 -26.93 -21.69 19.20
C VAL A 152 -27.21 -20.42 20.02
N SER A 153 -28.45 -20.31 20.48
CA SER A 153 -28.93 -19.25 21.35
C SER A 153 -28.24 -19.34 22.71
N THR A 154 -27.30 -18.43 22.97
CA THR A 154 -26.92 -18.08 24.33
C THR A 154 -27.50 -16.72 24.71
N PRO A 155 -28.11 -16.58 25.89
CA PRO A 155 -28.86 -15.39 26.25
C PRO A 155 -27.91 -14.22 26.48
N SER A 156 -28.17 -13.08 25.81
CA SER A 156 -27.50 -11.80 26.10
C SER A 156 -28.46 -10.95 26.91
N THR A 157 -28.06 -10.64 28.14
CA THR A 157 -28.76 -9.70 29.03
C THR A 157 -28.60 -8.29 28.47
N THR A 158 -29.73 -7.59 28.29
CA THR A 158 -29.76 -6.20 27.81
C THR A 158 -30.05 -5.28 28.98
N SER A 159 -29.19 -4.29 29.24
CA SER A 159 -29.48 -3.22 30.20
C SER A 159 -29.64 -1.88 29.48
N THR A 160 -30.73 -1.16 29.77
CA THR A 160 -31.02 0.15 29.20
C THR A 160 -30.70 1.23 30.22
N ALA A 161 -29.71 2.08 29.93
CA ALA A 161 -29.47 3.32 30.65
C ALA A 161 -29.39 4.46 29.63
N GLY A 162 -30.45 5.27 29.54
CA GLY A 162 -30.52 6.45 28.66
C GLY A 162 -30.47 6.14 27.16
N SER A 163 -31.64 5.90 26.54
CA SER A 163 -31.92 5.75 25.08
C SER A 163 -30.98 4.92 24.19
N ARG A 164 -29.92 4.32 24.75
CA ARG A 164 -28.90 3.56 24.03
C ARG A 164 -28.84 2.15 24.59
N VAL A 165 -28.88 1.19 23.67
CA VAL A 165 -28.73 -0.24 23.97
C VAL A 165 -27.25 -0.57 23.96
N TYR A 166 -26.77 -1.12 25.08
CA TYR A 166 -25.39 -1.55 25.24
C TYR A 166 -25.29 -3.07 25.10
N LEU A 167 -24.26 -3.52 24.39
CA LEU A 167 -24.03 -4.91 24.03
C LEU A 167 -22.66 -5.37 24.52
N LYS A 168 -22.61 -6.56 25.12
CA LYS A 168 -21.37 -7.18 25.56
C LYS A 168 -20.70 -7.92 24.40
N GLY A 169 -19.47 -7.57 24.10
CA GLY A 169 -18.67 -8.23 23.07
C GLY A 169 -18.05 -9.55 23.56
N SER A 170 -17.68 -10.41 22.62
CA SER A 170 -17.08 -11.74 22.87
C SER A 170 -15.77 -11.70 23.67
N ARG A 171 -15.07 -10.56 23.69
CA ARG A 171 -13.85 -10.33 24.49
C ARG A 171 -14.12 -9.59 25.81
N GLY A 172 -15.38 -9.53 26.25
CA GLY A 172 -15.80 -8.96 27.53
C GLY A 172 -15.84 -7.42 27.59
N GLY A 173 -15.71 -6.73 26.45
CA GLY A 173 -15.91 -5.27 26.35
C GLY A 173 -17.38 -4.90 26.18
N CYS A 174 -17.78 -3.70 26.60
CA CYS A 174 -19.13 -3.17 26.38
C CYS A 174 -19.12 -2.15 25.24
N TYR A 175 -20.13 -2.15 24.37
CA TYR A 175 -20.22 -1.21 23.25
C TYR A 175 -21.67 -0.90 22.87
N TYR A 176 -21.90 0.17 22.11
CA TYR A 176 -23.15 0.39 21.38
C TYR A 176 -22.87 0.60 19.89
N LEU A 177 -23.89 0.50 19.03
CA LEU A 177 -23.78 0.81 17.60
C LEU A 177 -24.14 2.29 17.38
N ASN A 178 -23.24 3.05 16.74
CA ASN A 178 -23.53 4.44 16.38
C ASN A 178 -24.43 4.50 15.13
N ALA A 179 -24.85 5.72 14.74
CA ALA A 179 -25.73 5.92 13.58
C ALA A 179 -25.14 5.42 12.25
N SER A 180 -23.81 5.28 12.17
CA SER A 180 -23.10 4.71 11.02
C SER A 180 -22.95 3.18 11.09
N GLY A 181 -23.55 2.52 12.09
CA GLY A 181 -23.47 1.08 12.29
C GLY A 181 -22.15 0.58 12.89
N ASN A 182 -21.25 1.48 13.28
CA ASN A 182 -19.95 1.13 13.84
C ASN A 182 -20.01 0.93 15.36
N LYS A 183 -19.17 0.04 15.89
CA LYS A 183 -19.06 -0.22 17.32
C LYS A 183 -18.30 0.90 18.03
N THR A 184 -18.93 1.50 19.02
CA THR A 184 -18.27 2.43 19.96
C THR A 184 -18.18 1.76 21.33
N TYR A 185 -16.96 1.45 21.76
CA TYR A 185 -16.71 0.83 23.06
C TYR A 185 -16.87 1.83 24.20
N VAL A 186 -17.43 1.36 25.31
CA VAL A 186 -17.74 2.15 26.51
C VAL A 186 -17.34 1.39 27.77
N ASN A 187 -17.52 2.02 28.93
CA ASN A 187 -17.27 1.37 30.22
C ASN A 187 -18.08 0.07 30.33
N LYS A 188 -17.42 -1.00 30.81
CA LYS A 188 -17.98 -2.35 30.97
C LYS A 188 -19.22 -2.38 31.87
N ASP A 189 -19.31 -1.44 32.81
CA ASP A 189 -20.42 -1.33 33.77
C ASP A 189 -21.77 -0.96 33.14
N LEU A 190 -21.77 -0.59 31.85
CA LEU A 190 -22.98 -0.22 31.08
C LEU A 190 -23.66 -1.42 30.40
N CYS A 191 -23.02 -2.60 30.38
CA CYS A 191 -23.58 -3.85 29.87
C CYS A 191 -23.87 -4.80 31.02
N LYS A 192 -24.81 -4.42 31.91
CA LYS A 192 -25.18 -5.22 33.09
C LYS A 192 -26.03 -6.43 32.71
#